data_AF-A0A9X9A4U5-F1
#
_entry.id   AF-A0A9X9A4U5-F1
#
_cell.length_a   1.000
_cell.length_b   1.000
_cell.length_c   1.000
_cell.angle_alpha   90.00
_cell.angle_beta   90.00
_cell.angle_gamma   90.00
#
_symmetry.space_group_name_H-M   'P 1'
#
loop_
_entity.id
_entity.type
_entity.pdbx_description
1 polymer ?
#
loop_
_entity_poly.entity_id
_entity_poly.type
_entity_poly.pdbx_seq_one_letter_code
_entity_poly.pdbx_strand_id
1 'polypeptide(L)'
;DATIPFNKSFGIAGLSGSGKTTFCQTIGEESKKRLVSLLPKAEYQYLFPNIMETNFSAIKMEEMPLVLFLGKSSISSNPRSTIGTHTGVFTEVREKLAEVFNLSPEVFSFNNQLGWCTGCKGRGTTKNVECKKCKGKRYSEEIEQYEIDLLEKPHSISNINDLSVESILSLAKQLNISEEKQHILQNIINMNIGYLTLNRIMGTLSGGELTRLYLAEFMAVSENAVIIIDEISVGLDHETLLQILEEIKRLGCKNQIWLIDHSDTVLDTTDEQLFFGPGSGKYGGKIVKESPRPKSILWERNKEIPTEYYTFY
;
A
#
# COMPACT_ATOMS: atom_id res chain seq x y z
N ASP A 1 6.24 28.05 -17.77
CA ASP A 1 7.08 26.96 -17.23
C ASP A 1 7.16 27.09 -15.72
N ALA A 2 6.92 25.98 -15.00
CA ALA A 2 7.06 25.91 -13.54
C ALA A 2 8.30 25.07 -13.23
N THR A 3 9.17 25.56 -12.36
CA THR A 3 10.32 24.81 -11.86
C THR A 3 9.95 24.25 -10.50
N ILE A 4 9.97 22.92 -10.38
CA ILE A 4 9.66 22.22 -9.13
C ILE A 4 10.98 21.84 -8.47
N PRO A 5 11.39 22.45 -7.35
CA PRO A 5 12.63 22.09 -6.68
C PRO A 5 12.58 20.66 -6.12
N PHE A 6 13.69 19.94 -6.21
CA PHE A 6 13.78 18.53 -5.77
C PHE A 6 13.84 18.37 -4.24
N ASN A 7 14.11 19.44 -3.50
CA ASN A 7 14.36 19.42 -2.06
C ASN A 7 13.16 19.90 -1.21
N LYS A 8 11.95 19.98 -1.81
CA LYS A 8 10.73 20.41 -1.11
C LYS A 8 9.59 19.43 -1.35
N SER A 9 8.78 19.17 -0.35
CA SER A 9 7.53 18.41 -0.48
C SER A 9 6.40 19.33 -0.94
N PHE A 10 5.48 18.81 -1.77
CA PHE A 10 4.44 19.59 -2.45
C PHE A 10 3.02 19.11 -2.21
N GLY A 11 2.14 20.04 -1.85
CA GLY A 11 0.70 19.85 -1.84
C GLY A 11 0.13 20.22 -3.21
N ILE A 12 -0.40 19.25 -3.94
CA ILE A 12 -0.92 19.44 -5.30
C ILE A 12 -2.42 19.63 -5.22
N ALA A 13 -2.85 20.87 -5.45
CA ALA A 13 -4.20 21.32 -5.22
C ALA A 13 -4.85 21.88 -6.49
N GLY A 14 -6.19 21.87 -6.55
CA GLY A 14 -6.92 22.34 -7.74
C GLY A 14 -8.28 21.67 -7.90
N LEU A 15 -9.09 22.15 -8.84
CA LEU A 15 -10.43 21.62 -9.09
C LEU A 15 -10.40 20.15 -9.53
N SER A 16 -11.50 19.42 -9.33
CA SER A 16 -11.63 18.07 -9.90
C SER A 16 -11.55 18.14 -11.42
N GLY A 17 -10.75 17.25 -12.03
CA GLY A 17 -10.47 17.27 -13.47
C GLY A 17 -9.52 18.38 -13.94
N SER A 18 -8.80 19.08 -13.05
CA SER A 18 -7.81 20.10 -13.45
C SER A 18 -6.47 19.53 -13.95
N GLY A 19 -6.27 18.21 -13.87
CA GLY A 19 -5.07 17.52 -14.39
C GLY A 19 -4.03 17.08 -13.35
N LYS A 20 -4.32 17.23 -12.04
CA LYS A 20 -3.41 16.85 -10.93
C LYS A 20 -2.91 15.41 -11.01
N THR A 21 -3.84 14.45 -10.96
CA THR A 21 -3.55 13.01 -11.00
C THR A 21 -2.88 12.64 -12.31
N THR A 22 -3.38 13.14 -13.46
CA THR A 22 -2.77 12.87 -14.77
C THR A 22 -1.31 13.33 -14.85
N PHE A 23 -1.00 14.52 -14.33
CA PHE A 23 0.37 15.02 -14.27
C PHE A 23 1.25 14.12 -13.42
N CYS A 24 0.84 13.80 -12.19
CA CYS A 24 1.65 12.99 -11.28
C CYS A 24 1.82 11.54 -11.73
N GLN A 25 0.76 10.95 -12.28
CA GLN A 25 0.82 9.63 -12.88
C GLN A 25 1.79 9.60 -14.06
N THR A 26 1.76 10.62 -14.91
CA THR A 26 2.70 10.78 -16.04
C THR A 26 4.15 10.77 -15.53
N ILE A 27 4.44 11.56 -14.49
CA ILE A 27 5.78 11.62 -13.88
C ILE A 27 6.21 10.24 -13.33
N GLY A 28 5.32 9.51 -12.66
CA GLY A 28 5.58 8.15 -12.19
C GLY A 28 5.84 7.15 -13.33
N GLU A 29 5.06 7.21 -14.39
CA GLU A 29 5.21 6.33 -15.55
C GLU A 29 6.51 6.60 -16.32
N GLU A 30 6.91 7.86 -16.47
CA GLU A 30 8.20 8.23 -17.09
C GLU A 30 9.39 7.74 -16.24
N SER A 31 9.32 7.87 -14.92
CA SER A 31 10.34 7.31 -14.02
C SER A 31 10.45 5.79 -14.19
N LYS A 32 9.31 5.09 -14.31
CA LYS A 32 9.27 3.64 -14.52
C LYS A 32 9.89 3.25 -15.87
N LYS A 33 9.60 3.99 -16.95
CA LYS A 33 10.21 3.77 -18.27
C LYS A 33 11.72 3.92 -18.23
N ARG A 34 12.21 4.96 -17.55
CA ARG A 34 13.65 5.19 -17.39
C ARG A 34 14.33 4.03 -16.66
N LEU A 35 13.70 3.47 -15.62
CA LEU A 35 14.23 2.27 -14.97
C LEU A 35 14.27 1.07 -15.91
N VAL A 36 13.18 0.82 -16.64
CA VAL A 36 13.08 -0.33 -17.52
C VAL A 36 13.99 -0.22 -18.74
N SER A 37 14.28 1.00 -19.22
CA SER A 37 15.25 1.21 -20.31
C SER A 37 16.71 0.97 -19.90
N LEU A 38 17.00 0.81 -18.60
CA LEU A 38 18.32 0.37 -18.13
C LEU A 38 18.56 -1.13 -18.38
N LEU A 39 17.50 -1.92 -18.58
CA LEU A 39 17.62 -3.34 -18.91
C LEU A 39 18.10 -3.52 -20.36
N PRO A 40 18.78 -4.64 -20.67
CA PRO A 40 19.10 -5.01 -22.05
C PRO A 40 17.87 -4.97 -22.96
N LYS A 41 18.07 -4.51 -24.20
CA LYS A 41 16.95 -4.27 -25.14
C LYS A 41 16.02 -5.47 -25.33
N ALA A 42 16.59 -6.66 -25.42
CA ALA A 42 15.84 -7.89 -25.59
C ALA A 42 14.98 -8.22 -24.35
N GLU A 43 15.50 -7.97 -23.14
CA GLU A 43 14.81 -8.27 -21.89
C GLU A 43 13.63 -7.33 -21.66
N TYR A 44 13.82 -6.02 -21.84
CA TYR A 44 12.70 -5.10 -21.62
C TYR A 44 11.59 -5.28 -22.67
N GLN A 45 11.94 -5.58 -23.93
CA GLN A 45 10.92 -5.85 -24.96
C GLN A 45 10.12 -7.12 -24.66
N TYR A 46 10.74 -8.12 -24.03
CA TYR A 46 10.09 -9.36 -23.65
C TYR A 46 9.23 -9.21 -22.39
N LEU A 47 9.79 -8.60 -21.32
CA LEU A 47 9.13 -8.48 -20.02
C LEU A 47 8.11 -7.33 -19.97
N PHE A 48 8.34 -6.27 -20.75
CA PHE A 48 7.58 -5.02 -20.70
C PHE A 48 7.24 -4.50 -22.11
N PRO A 49 6.53 -5.28 -22.94
CA PRO A 49 6.36 -4.98 -24.37
C PRO A 49 5.70 -3.62 -24.64
N ASN A 50 4.78 -3.19 -23.77
CA ASN A 50 3.97 -1.98 -23.97
C ASN A 50 4.45 -0.79 -23.12
N ILE A 51 5.56 -0.93 -22.37
CA ILE A 51 5.94 0.12 -21.39
C ILE A 51 6.37 1.43 -22.05
N MET A 52 6.81 1.36 -23.30
CA MET A 52 7.21 2.52 -24.10
C MET A 52 6.04 3.14 -24.88
N GLU A 53 4.85 2.54 -24.85
CA GLU A 53 3.66 3.04 -25.54
C GLU A 53 2.92 4.05 -24.66
N THR A 54 3.20 5.34 -24.84
CA THR A 54 2.43 6.40 -24.17
C THR A 54 2.14 7.58 -25.08
N ASN A 55 1.05 8.28 -24.76
CA ASN A 55 0.61 9.49 -25.48
C ASN A 55 1.28 10.77 -24.95
N PHE A 56 2.26 10.63 -24.08
CA PHE A 56 2.97 11.72 -23.42
C PHE A 56 4.45 11.37 -23.29
N SER A 57 5.27 12.40 -23.20
CA SER A 57 6.69 12.32 -22.89
C SER A 57 7.03 13.47 -21.95
N ALA A 58 7.90 13.21 -20.98
CA ALA A 58 8.44 14.26 -20.14
C ALA A 58 9.89 14.53 -20.57
N ILE A 59 10.20 15.80 -20.81
CA ILE A 59 11.51 16.25 -21.25
C ILE A 59 12.23 16.80 -20.02
N LYS A 60 13.51 16.45 -19.85
CA LYS A 60 14.38 16.90 -18.72
C LYS A 60 14.03 16.32 -17.34
N MET A 61 13.85 15.00 -17.26
CA MET A 61 13.74 14.28 -15.98
C MET A 61 15.02 13.50 -15.62
N GLU A 62 16.15 13.79 -16.26
CA GLU A 62 17.42 13.06 -16.12
C GLU A 62 17.92 13.06 -14.66
N GLU A 63 17.81 14.20 -13.99
CA GLU A 63 18.25 14.39 -12.60
C GLU A 63 17.18 14.00 -11.57
N MET A 64 15.97 13.66 -12.02
CA MET A 64 14.88 13.39 -11.09
C MET A 64 15.06 12.00 -10.46
N PRO A 65 14.91 11.84 -9.14
CA PRO A 65 15.03 10.54 -8.51
C PRO A 65 13.92 9.55 -8.93
N LEU A 66 13.99 8.32 -8.42
CA LEU A 66 12.92 7.35 -8.63
C LEU A 66 11.59 7.91 -8.11
N VAL A 67 10.56 7.90 -8.96
CA VAL A 67 9.20 8.27 -8.57
C VAL A 67 8.35 7.05 -8.34
N LEU A 68 7.72 7.04 -7.18
CA LEU A 68 6.66 6.12 -6.83
C LEU A 68 5.33 6.89 -6.82
N PHE A 69 4.43 6.54 -7.73
CA PHE A 69 3.07 7.07 -7.74
C PHE A 69 2.10 6.08 -7.09
N LEU A 70 1.58 6.43 -5.92
CA LEU A 70 0.57 5.70 -5.17
C LEU A 70 -0.81 6.32 -5.44
N GLY A 71 -1.37 5.97 -6.60
CA GLY A 71 -2.71 6.36 -6.99
C GLY A 71 -3.79 5.37 -6.59
N LYS A 72 -5.04 5.68 -6.91
CA LYS A 72 -6.17 4.74 -6.83
C LYS A 72 -6.06 3.66 -7.91
N SER A 73 -5.17 2.70 -7.72
CA SER A 73 -5.08 1.52 -8.59
C SER A 73 -5.95 0.38 -8.07
N SER A 74 -6.74 -0.22 -8.95
CA SER A 74 -7.30 -1.55 -8.70
C SER A 74 -6.21 -2.60 -8.93
N ILE A 75 -5.89 -3.39 -7.91
CA ILE A 75 -5.03 -4.56 -8.08
C ILE A 75 -5.84 -5.68 -8.72
N SER A 76 -5.29 -6.29 -9.76
CA SER A 76 -5.82 -7.56 -10.27
C SER A 76 -5.79 -8.59 -9.15
N SER A 77 -6.97 -9.07 -8.74
CA SER A 77 -7.08 -9.98 -7.59
C SER A 77 -6.46 -11.34 -7.91
N ASN A 78 -5.22 -11.53 -7.46
CA ASN A 78 -4.61 -12.84 -7.35
C ASN A 78 -4.86 -13.37 -5.93
N PRO A 79 -5.65 -14.43 -5.74
CA PRO A 79 -5.99 -14.95 -4.40
C PRO A 79 -4.78 -15.47 -3.61
N ARG A 80 -3.63 -15.67 -4.27
CA ARG A 80 -2.36 -16.05 -3.63
C ARG A 80 -1.46 -14.88 -3.26
N SER A 81 -1.80 -13.66 -3.71
CA SER A 81 -1.13 -12.45 -3.28
C SER A 81 -1.78 -11.98 -1.99
N THR A 82 -1.15 -12.24 -0.86
CA THR A 82 -1.57 -11.78 0.47
C THR A 82 -0.56 -10.81 1.07
N ILE A 83 -0.94 -10.12 2.15
CA ILE A 83 -0.03 -9.25 2.92
C ILE A 83 1.23 -10.02 3.33
N GLY A 84 1.09 -11.24 3.85
CA GLY A 84 2.22 -12.07 4.26
C GLY A 84 3.17 -12.43 3.12
N THR A 85 2.64 -12.73 1.93
CA THR A 85 3.49 -13.00 0.74
C THR A 85 4.16 -11.73 0.21
N HIS A 86 3.46 -10.59 0.29
CA HIS A 86 3.94 -9.33 -0.26
C HIS A 86 5.06 -8.73 0.60
N THR A 87 4.87 -8.73 1.92
CA THR A 87 5.86 -8.28 2.91
C THR A 87 7.04 -9.25 3.07
N GLY A 88 6.86 -10.52 2.68
CA GLY A 88 7.83 -11.61 2.87
C GLY A 88 7.78 -12.27 4.25
N VAL A 89 6.96 -11.78 5.19
CA VAL A 89 6.79 -12.34 6.54
C VAL A 89 6.30 -13.80 6.48
N PHE A 90 5.48 -14.14 5.49
CA PHE A 90 5.03 -15.51 5.27
C PHE A 90 6.19 -16.49 5.03
N THR A 91 7.29 -16.03 4.44
CA THR A 91 8.47 -16.89 4.23
C THR A 91 9.12 -17.26 5.54
N GLU A 92 9.35 -16.29 6.43
CA GLU A 92 9.99 -16.54 7.73
C GLU A 92 9.11 -17.42 8.62
N VAL A 93 7.78 -17.25 8.59
CA VAL A 93 6.84 -18.14 9.30
C VAL A 93 6.96 -19.59 8.79
N ARG A 94 7.07 -19.81 7.48
CA ARG A 94 7.24 -21.16 6.91
C ARG A 94 8.58 -21.77 7.29
N GLU A 95 9.65 -20.98 7.23
CA GLU A 95 11.00 -21.40 7.64
C GLU A 95 11.03 -21.79 9.12
N LYS A 96 10.32 -21.05 9.98
CA LYS A 96 10.23 -21.39 11.39
C LYS A 96 9.54 -22.74 11.64
N LEU A 97 8.40 -22.98 11.01
CA LEU A 97 7.70 -24.26 11.15
C LEU A 97 8.53 -25.42 10.58
N ALA A 98 9.18 -25.20 9.43
CA ALA A 98 10.08 -26.17 8.81
C ALA A 98 11.23 -26.57 9.74
N GLU A 99 11.84 -25.59 10.42
CA GLU A 99 12.88 -25.84 11.43
C GLU A 99 12.34 -26.70 12.59
N VAL A 100 11.20 -26.32 13.17
CA VAL A 100 10.62 -27.02 14.34
C VAL A 100 10.25 -28.47 14.03
N PHE A 101 9.71 -28.74 12.85
CA PHE A 101 9.23 -30.08 12.47
C PHE A 101 10.23 -30.87 11.60
N ASN A 102 11.41 -30.30 11.31
CA ASN A 102 12.41 -30.89 10.43
C ASN A 102 11.83 -31.28 9.05
N LEU A 103 11.09 -30.34 8.44
CA LEU A 103 10.46 -30.48 7.12
C LEU A 103 10.98 -29.43 6.14
N SER A 104 10.64 -29.57 4.85
CA SER A 104 10.91 -28.52 3.87
C SER A 104 9.94 -27.34 4.04
N PRO A 105 10.38 -26.07 4.00
CA PRO A 105 9.50 -24.90 4.07
C PRO A 105 8.47 -24.82 2.93
N GLU A 106 8.67 -25.58 1.86
CA GLU A 106 7.74 -25.69 0.74
C GLU A 106 6.45 -26.41 1.11
N VAL A 107 6.45 -27.29 2.10
CA VAL A 107 5.22 -27.97 2.57
C VAL A 107 4.29 -27.02 3.32
N PHE A 108 4.82 -25.92 3.87
CA PHE A 108 4.03 -24.87 4.53
C PHE A 108 3.63 -23.74 3.56
N SER A 109 3.87 -23.88 2.27
CA SER A 109 3.51 -22.89 1.26
C SER A 109 2.17 -23.22 0.59
N PHE A 110 1.16 -22.34 0.73
CA PHE A 110 -0.09 -22.49 -0.03
C PHE A 110 0.09 -22.24 -1.54
N ASN A 111 1.28 -21.82 -1.99
CA ASN A 111 1.62 -21.70 -3.40
C ASN A 111 2.18 -22.99 -4.00
N ASN A 112 2.57 -23.95 -3.16
CA ASN A 112 3.20 -25.19 -3.57
C ASN A 112 2.24 -26.39 -3.44
N GLN A 113 2.31 -27.30 -4.41
CA GLN A 113 1.46 -28.48 -4.44
C GLN A 113 1.70 -29.48 -3.32
N LEU A 114 2.86 -29.40 -2.67
CA LEU A 114 3.26 -30.30 -1.60
C LEU A 114 2.37 -30.20 -0.36
N GLY A 115 1.87 -29.00 -0.03
CA GLY A 115 1.09 -28.79 1.21
C GLY A 115 -0.25 -28.12 1.04
N TRP A 116 -0.54 -27.57 -0.14
CA TRP A 116 -1.80 -26.86 -0.37
C TRP A 116 -3.03 -27.77 -0.28
N CYS A 117 -4.19 -27.18 -0.07
CA CYS A 117 -5.46 -27.89 -0.20
C CYS A 117 -5.67 -28.29 -1.67
N THR A 118 -5.80 -29.59 -1.94
CA THR A 118 -6.03 -30.08 -3.31
C THR A 118 -7.36 -29.62 -3.92
N GLY A 119 -8.35 -29.27 -3.09
CA GLY A 119 -9.66 -28.78 -3.54
C GLY A 119 -9.62 -27.38 -4.14
N CYS A 120 -8.86 -26.45 -3.53
CA CYS A 120 -8.74 -25.07 -4.03
C CYS A 120 -7.36 -24.74 -4.62
N LYS A 121 -6.41 -25.69 -4.59
CA LYS A 121 -5.00 -25.50 -4.95
C LYS A 121 -4.39 -24.32 -4.19
N GLY A 122 -4.64 -24.25 -2.88
CA GLY A 122 -4.12 -23.21 -2.00
C GLY A 122 -4.69 -21.80 -2.17
N ARG A 123 -5.77 -21.64 -2.96
CA ARG A 123 -6.43 -20.33 -3.14
C ARG A 123 -7.37 -19.95 -1.98
N GLY A 124 -7.78 -20.91 -1.15
CA GLY A 124 -8.80 -20.74 -0.10
C GLY A 124 -10.23 -20.59 -0.64
N THR A 125 -10.39 -20.04 -1.84
CA THR A 125 -11.68 -19.84 -2.51
C THR A 125 -11.68 -20.39 -3.95
N THR A 126 -12.85 -20.54 -4.53
CA THR A 126 -13.05 -20.85 -5.96
C THR A 126 -14.28 -20.10 -6.45
N LYS A 127 -14.13 -19.25 -7.47
CA LYS A 127 -15.19 -18.33 -7.94
C LYS A 127 -15.81 -17.49 -6.81
N ASN A 128 -14.96 -16.95 -5.93
CA ASN A 128 -15.35 -16.17 -4.74
C ASN A 128 -16.20 -16.92 -3.70
N VAL A 129 -16.32 -18.24 -3.81
CA VAL A 129 -16.94 -19.09 -2.78
C VAL A 129 -15.84 -19.76 -1.97
N GLU A 130 -15.98 -19.76 -0.65
CA GLU A 130 -15.05 -20.43 0.25
C GLU A 130 -14.90 -21.92 -0.10
N CYS A 131 -13.67 -22.44 -0.04
CA CYS A 131 -13.39 -23.83 -0.34
C CYS A 131 -14.04 -24.75 0.70
N LYS A 132 -15.01 -25.57 0.29
CA LYS A 132 -15.69 -26.53 1.17
C LYS A 132 -14.74 -27.57 1.83
N LYS A 133 -13.59 -27.85 1.23
CA LYS A 133 -12.62 -28.84 1.75
C LYS A 133 -11.78 -28.27 2.90
N CYS A 134 -11.09 -27.16 2.68
CA CYS A 134 -10.22 -26.56 3.70
C CYS A 134 -10.88 -25.43 4.50
N LYS A 135 -12.13 -25.04 4.17
CA LYS A 135 -12.85 -23.93 4.81
C LYS A 135 -12.04 -22.64 4.84
N GLY A 136 -11.47 -22.28 3.69
CA GLY A 136 -10.63 -21.08 3.55
C GLY A 136 -9.17 -21.23 4.00
N LYS A 137 -8.81 -22.26 4.78
CA LYS A 137 -7.46 -22.42 5.37
C LYS A 137 -6.31 -22.56 4.39
N ARG A 138 -6.57 -22.96 3.14
CA ARG A 138 -5.60 -23.13 2.03
C ARG A 138 -4.67 -24.33 2.10
N TYR A 139 -4.58 -25.04 3.22
CA TYR A 139 -3.69 -26.20 3.39
C TYR A 139 -4.44 -27.54 3.36
N SER A 140 -3.68 -28.60 3.16
CA SER A 140 -4.12 -29.98 3.33
C SER A 140 -4.29 -30.34 4.81
N GLU A 141 -5.06 -31.38 5.12
CA GLU A 141 -5.33 -31.77 6.52
C GLU A 141 -4.06 -32.27 7.21
N GLU A 142 -3.16 -32.92 6.45
CA GLU A 142 -1.87 -33.41 6.93
C GLU A 142 -0.95 -32.26 7.38
N ILE A 143 -0.97 -31.12 6.66
CA ILE A 143 -0.16 -29.95 7.03
C ILE A 143 -0.76 -29.19 8.22
N GLU A 144 -2.08 -29.20 8.36
CA GLU A 144 -2.75 -28.54 9.48
C GLU A 144 -2.48 -29.21 10.83
N GLN A 145 -1.95 -30.45 10.85
CA GLN A 145 -1.58 -31.16 12.08
C GLN A 145 -0.28 -30.67 12.72
N TYR A 146 0.55 -29.92 11.97
CA TYR A 146 1.81 -29.39 12.49
C TYR A 146 1.55 -28.06 13.20
N GLU A 147 1.47 -28.12 14.53
CA GLU A 147 1.10 -27.00 15.39
C GLU A 147 2.22 -26.64 16.36
N ILE A 148 2.51 -25.34 16.49
CA ILE A 148 3.44 -24.82 17.50
C ILE A 148 2.68 -24.07 18.58
N ASP A 149 3.18 -24.13 19.81
CA ASP A 149 2.58 -23.42 20.92
C ASP A 149 2.95 -21.93 20.89
N LEU A 150 1.94 -21.09 20.66
CA LEU A 150 2.01 -19.63 20.72
C LEU A 150 0.88 -19.13 21.62
N LEU A 151 1.14 -18.12 22.47
CA LEU A 151 0.13 -17.62 23.42
C LEU A 151 -0.53 -18.74 24.26
N GLU A 152 0.27 -19.73 24.68
CA GLU A 152 -0.19 -20.89 25.46
C GLU A 152 -1.25 -21.76 24.75
N LYS A 153 -1.31 -21.71 23.41
CA LYS A 153 -2.23 -22.51 22.59
C LYS A 153 -1.55 -23.04 21.32
N PRO A 154 -1.97 -24.21 20.83
CA PRO A 154 -1.46 -24.73 19.56
C PRO A 154 -1.95 -23.86 18.39
N HIS A 155 -1.05 -23.56 17.46
CA HIS A 155 -1.33 -22.83 16.23
C HIS A 155 -0.73 -23.55 15.02
N SER A 156 -1.58 -23.90 14.06
CA SER A 156 -1.15 -24.36 12.73
C SER A 156 -0.70 -23.18 11.85
N ILE A 157 -0.11 -23.47 10.69
CA ILE A 157 0.25 -22.44 9.70
C ILE A 157 -0.95 -21.57 9.28
N SER A 158 -2.16 -22.12 9.16
CA SER A 158 -3.34 -21.30 8.82
C SER A 158 -3.71 -20.38 9.98
N ASN A 159 -3.65 -20.88 11.22
CA ASN A 159 -3.92 -20.05 12.40
C ASN A 159 -2.96 -18.88 12.49
N ILE A 160 -1.65 -19.10 12.30
CA ILE A 160 -0.64 -18.04 12.32
C ILE A 160 -0.93 -17.02 11.21
N ASN A 161 -1.23 -17.47 9.99
CA ASN A 161 -1.52 -16.54 8.90
C ASN A 161 -2.79 -15.70 9.10
N ASP A 162 -3.74 -16.18 9.90
CA ASP A 162 -4.98 -15.48 10.25
C ASP A 162 -4.83 -14.58 11.49
N LEU A 163 -3.66 -14.54 12.14
CA LEU A 163 -3.37 -13.54 13.17
C LEU A 163 -3.19 -12.15 12.54
N SER A 164 -3.56 -11.11 13.30
CA SER A 164 -3.32 -9.72 12.90
C SER A 164 -1.83 -9.39 12.87
N VAL A 165 -1.45 -8.36 12.13
CA VAL A 165 -0.07 -7.89 12.08
C VAL A 165 0.42 -7.45 13.47
N GLU A 166 -0.42 -6.85 14.34
CA GLU A 166 -0.02 -6.59 15.73
C GLU A 166 0.32 -7.88 16.47
N SER A 167 -0.51 -8.91 16.29
CA SER A 167 -0.31 -10.20 16.95
C SER A 167 0.97 -10.87 16.46
N ILE A 168 1.23 -10.86 15.15
CA ILE A 168 2.46 -11.39 14.57
C ILE A 168 3.69 -10.66 15.11
N LEU A 169 3.66 -9.32 15.20
CA LEU A 169 4.77 -8.55 15.75
C LEU A 169 5.01 -8.88 17.23
N SER A 170 3.95 -9.06 18.02
CA SER A 170 4.08 -9.47 19.42
C SER A 170 4.73 -10.86 19.58
N LEU A 171 4.58 -11.72 18.57
CA LEU A 171 5.12 -13.08 18.51
C LEU A 171 6.46 -13.16 17.75
N ALA A 172 7.03 -12.03 17.31
CA ALA A 172 8.18 -12.00 16.42
C ALA A 172 9.37 -12.85 16.90
N LYS A 173 9.66 -12.84 18.20
CA LYS A 173 10.74 -13.65 18.79
C LYS A 173 10.46 -15.16 18.71
N GLN A 174 9.22 -15.58 18.95
CA GLN A 174 8.83 -17.00 18.91
C GLN A 174 8.77 -17.52 17.47
N LEU A 175 8.32 -16.66 16.55
CA LEU A 175 8.25 -16.94 15.12
C LEU A 175 9.58 -16.72 14.38
N ASN A 176 10.62 -16.26 15.07
CA ASN A 176 11.93 -15.91 14.51
C ASN A 176 11.85 -14.93 13.32
N ILE A 177 10.97 -13.92 13.43
CA ILE A 177 10.81 -12.88 12.42
C ILE A 177 12.02 -11.94 12.47
N SER A 178 12.64 -11.66 11.33
CA SER A 178 13.83 -10.81 11.25
C SER A 178 13.53 -9.36 11.64
N GLU A 179 14.55 -8.62 12.07
CA GLU A 179 14.40 -7.19 12.42
C GLU A 179 13.86 -6.37 11.25
N GLU A 180 14.31 -6.67 10.02
CA GLU A 180 13.79 -6.04 8.79
C GLU A 180 12.27 -6.20 8.68
N LYS A 181 11.76 -7.44 8.84
CA LYS A 181 10.33 -7.71 8.75
C LYS A 181 9.57 -7.16 9.95
N GLN A 182 10.16 -7.13 11.15
CA GLN A 182 9.57 -6.47 12.32
C GLN A 182 9.37 -4.97 12.07
N HIS A 183 10.33 -4.29 11.43
CA HIS A 183 10.17 -2.88 11.06
C HIS A 183 9.02 -2.67 10.07
N ILE A 184 8.87 -3.53 9.06
CA ILE A 184 7.74 -3.47 8.13
C ILE A 184 6.42 -3.66 8.88
N LEU A 185 6.31 -4.68 9.73
CA LEU A 185 5.12 -4.93 10.55
C LEU A 185 4.80 -3.72 11.45
N GLN A 186 5.80 -3.13 12.09
CA GLN A 186 5.61 -1.92 12.90
C GLN A 186 5.11 -0.74 12.08
N ASN A 187 5.63 -0.53 10.86
CA ASN A 187 5.15 0.53 9.97
C ASN A 187 3.69 0.30 9.55
N ILE A 188 3.29 -0.95 9.30
CA ILE A 188 1.89 -1.32 8.99
C ILE A 188 0.97 -0.94 10.17
N ILE A 189 1.42 -1.20 11.41
CA ILE A 189 0.68 -0.82 12.62
C ILE A 189 0.59 0.72 12.74
N ASN A 190 1.70 1.44 12.55
CA ASN A 190 1.73 2.89 12.61
C ASN A 190 0.83 3.54 11.54
N MET A 191 0.65 2.87 10.40
CA MET A 191 -0.28 3.27 9.33
C MET A 191 -1.75 2.87 9.62
N ASN A 192 -2.07 2.51 10.87
CA ASN A 192 -3.40 2.14 11.34
C ASN A 192 -4.06 1.01 10.51
N ILE A 193 -3.26 0.03 10.07
CA ILE A 193 -3.74 -1.17 9.35
C ILE A 193 -3.16 -2.45 9.92
N GLY A 194 -2.68 -2.42 11.17
CA GLY A 194 -2.16 -3.60 11.86
C GLY A 194 -3.22 -4.69 12.06
N TYR A 195 -4.50 -4.33 12.16
CA TYR A 195 -5.58 -5.29 12.37
C TYR A 195 -5.73 -6.32 11.24
N LEU A 196 -5.12 -6.04 10.07
CA LEU A 196 -5.12 -6.94 8.94
C LEU A 196 -4.26 -8.18 9.21
N THR A 197 -4.64 -9.30 8.60
CA THR A 197 -3.96 -10.59 8.78
C THR A 197 -2.96 -10.86 7.65
N LEU A 198 -1.98 -11.73 7.88
CA LEU A 198 -1.03 -12.14 6.82
C LEU A 198 -1.73 -12.84 5.65
N ASN A 199 -2.87 -13.49 5.91
CA ASN A 199 -3.68 -14.19 4.91
C ASN A 199 -4.60 -13.26 4.10
N ARG A 200 -4.75 -12.00 4.51
CA ARG A 200 -5.56 -10.99 3.81
C ARG A 200 -5.09 -10.85 2.37
N ILE A 201 -6.00 -11.04 1.42
CA ILE A 201 -5.71 -10.99 -0.02
C ILE A 201 -5.54 -9.54 -0.44
N MET A 202 -4.45 -9.22 -1.14
CA MET A 202 -4.11 -7.87 -1.60
C MET A 202 -5.24 -7.25 -2.44
N GLY A 203 -5.82 -8.03 -3.36
CA GLY A 203 -6.95 -7.60 -4.19
C GLY A 203 -8.27 -7.37 -3.44
N THR A 204 -8.33 -7.62 -2.13
CA THR A 204 -9.50 -7.34 -1.27
C THR A 204 -9.31 -6.12 -0.37
N LEU A 205 -8.11 -5.52 -0.38
CA LEU A 205 -7.84 -4.28 0.35
C LEU A 205 -8.61 -3.14 -0.30
N SER A 206 -9.13 -2.25 0.53
CA SER A 206 -9.59 -0.94 0.08
C SER A 206 -8.42 -0.15 -0.51
N GLY A 207 -8.72 0.84 -1.37
CA GLY A 207 -7.67 1.69 -1.93
C GLY A 207 -6.80 2.35 -0.86
N GLY A 208 -7.41 2.82 0.24
CA GLY A 208 -6.69 3.41 1.36
C GLY A 208 -5.81 2.42 2.13
N GLU A 209 -6.29 1.21 2.41
CA GLU A 209 -5.47 0.16 3.04
C GLU A 209 -4.27 -0.20 2.16
N LEU A 210 -4.48 -0.31 0.85
CA LEU A 210 -3.43 -0.66 -0.09
C LEU A 210 -2.35 0.43 -0.16
N THR A 211 -2.75 1.70 -0.28
CA THR A 211 -1.81 2.83 -0.26
C THR A 211 -0.99 2.84 1.02
N ARG A 212 -1.63 2.63 2.16
CA ARG A 212 -0.96 2.60 3.48
C ARG A 212 -0.01 1.41 3.65
N LEU A 213 -0.38 0.24 3.12
CA LEU A 213 0.51 -0.93 3.11
C LEU A 213 1.76 -0.67 2.27
N TYR A 214 1.61 -0.11 1.08
CA TYR A 214 2.78 0.27 0.26
C TYR A 214 3.65 1.29 0.97
N LEU A 215 3.08 2.35 1.54
CA LEU A 215 3.84 3.34 2.31
C LEU A 215 4.63 2.68 3.45
N ALA A 216 4.00 1.79 4.22
CA ALA A 216 4.65 1.08 5.31
C ALA A 216 5.87 0.25 4.86
N GLU A 217 5.78 -0.40 3.70
CA GLU A 217 6.91 -1.14 3.12
C GLU A 217 8.01 -0.20 2.64
N PHE A 218 7.67 0.89 1.95
CA PHE A 218 8.66 1.85 1.46
C PHE A 218 9.38 2.60 2.59
N MET A 219 8.75 2.83 3.74
CA MET A 219 9.38 3.44 4.90
C MET A 219 10.61 2.68 5.41
N ALA A 220 10.69 1.37 5.20
CA ALA A 220 11.82 0.57 5.63
C ALA A 220 13.05 0.67 4.70
N VAL A 221 12.85 1.03 3.42
CA VAL A 221 13.87 0.82 2.37
C VAL A 221 14.16 2.05 1.50
N SER A 222 13.26 3.03 1.45
CA SER A 222 13.35 4.13 0.48
C SER A 222 14.10 5.34 1.01
N GLU A 223 15.12 5.76 0.26
CA GLU A 223 15.81 7.04 0.41
C GLU A 223 16.01 7.65 -0.98
N ASN A 224 16.03 8.98 -1.05
CA ASN A 224 16.23 9.73 -2.30
C ASN A 224 15.24 9.32 -3.40
N ALA A 225 13.95 9.22 -3.05
CA ALA A 225 12.85 9.00 -3.98
C ALA A 225 11.84 10.15 -3.93
N VAL A 226 11.01 10.28 -4.97
CA VAL A 226 9.80 11.11 -4.95
C VAL A 226 8.59 10.19 -4.76
N ILE A 227 7.84 10.39 -3.68
CA ILE A 227 6.67 9.58 -3.35
C ILE A 227 5.44 10.46 -3.51
N ILE A 228 4.63 10.14 -4.52
CA ILE A 228 3.39 10.85 -4.82
C ILE A 228 2.23 10.02 -4.29
N ILE A 229 1.39 10.62 -3.46
CA ILE A 229 0.25 9.97 -2.81
C ILE A 229 -1.03 10.67 -3.26
N ASP A 230 -1.96 9.91 -3.84
CA ASP A 230 -3.26 10.44 -4.32
C ASP A 230 -4.40 10.10 -3.34
N GLU A 231 -5.04 11.14 -2.82
CA GLU A 231 -6.22 11.10 -1.95
C GLU A 231 -6.05 10.24 -0.68
N ILE A 232 -5.01 10.54 0.12
CA ILE A 232 -4.74 9.83 1.37
C ILE A 232 -5.84 10.03 2.42
N SER A 233 -6.59 11.15 2.37
CA SER A 233 -7.62 11.45 3.36
C SER A 233 -8.89 10.61 3.24
N VAL A 234 -9.08 9.88 2.13
CA VAL A 234 -10.35 9.21 1.83
C VAL A 234 -10.62 8.05 2.78
N GLY A 235 -11.80 8.06 3.39
CA GLY A 235 -12.27 6.98 4.25
C GLY A 235 -11.61 6.94 5.63
N LEU A 236 -10.90 8.01 6.02
CA LEU A 236 -10.27 8.15 7.32
C LEU A 236 -11.02 9.16 8.19
N ASP A 237 -11.16 8.86 9.47
CA ASP A 237 -11.51 9.88 10.45
C ASP A 237 -10.34 10.84 10.67
N HIS A 238 -10.63 11.98 11.30
CA HIS A 238 -9.65 13.05 11.45
C HIS A 238 -8.44 12.66 12.31
N GLU A 239 -8.62 11.88 13.37
CA GLU A 239 -7.52 11.50 14.27
C GLU A 239 -6.59 10.50 13.58
N THR A 240 -7.16 9.50 12.91
CA THR A 240 -6.40 8.55 12.08
C THR A 240 -5.63 9.27 10.98
N LEU A 241 -6.24 10.24 10.31
CA LEU A 241 -5.56 11.03 9.27
C LEU A 241 -4.33 11.75 9.81
N LEU A 242 -4.43 12.40 10.98
CA LEU A 242 -3.30 13.11 11.58
C LEU A 242 -2.15 12.16 11.94
N GLN A 243 -2.45 10.97 12.44
CA GLN A 243 -1.43 9.95 12.73
C GLN A 243 -0.69 9.52 11.46
N ILE A 244 -1.42 9.25 10.38
CA ILE A 244 -0.83 8.85 9.10
C ILE A 244 0.01 9.98 8.49
N LEU A 245 -0.46 11.23 8.59
CA LEU A 245 0.30 12.39 8.09
C LEU A 245 1.63 12.56 8.83
N GLU A 246 1.69 12.26 10.12
CA GLU A 246 2.95 12.26 10.88
C GLU A 246 3.92 11.19 10.39
N GLU A 247 3.43 9.98 10.07
CA GLU A 247 4.28 8.93 9.49
C GLU A 247 4.76 9.30 8.07
N ILE A 248 3.91 9.91 7.24
CA ILE A 248 4.29 10.42 5.92
C ILE A 248 5.35 11.53 6.05
N LYS A 249 5.23 12.40 7.04
CA LYS A 249 6.22 13.44 7.32
C LYS A 249 7.58 12.85 7.67
N ARG A 250 7.62 11.78 8.47
CA ARG A 250 8.86 11.03 8.77
C ARG A 250 9.49 10.44 7.52
N LEU A 251 8.67 9.90 6.62
CA LEU A 251 9.13 9.41 5.32
C LEU A 251 9.74 10.54 4.46
N GLY A 252 9.18 11.74 4.57
CA GLY A 252 9.67 12.97 3.93
C GLY A 252 11.04 13.47 4.42
N CYS A 253 11.57 12.96 5.54
CA CYS A 253 12.93 13.30 5.97
C CYS A 253 14.01 12.74 5.03
N LYS A 254 13.70 11.65 4.32
CA LYS A 254 14.64 10.95 3.41
C LYS A 254 14.20 10.99 1.95
N ASN A 255 12.97 11.45 1.70
CA ASN A 255 12.31 11.40 0.40
C ASN A 255 11.55 12.70 0.15
N GLN A 256 11.27 13.00 -1.12
CA GLN A 256 10.39 14.10 -1.48
C GLN A 256 8.94 13.61 -1.50
N ILE A 257 8.01 14.27 -0.80
CA ILE A 257 6.60 13.85 -0.76
C ILE A 257 5.73 14.79 -1.57
N TRP A 258 4.92 14.24 -2.48
CA TRP A 258 3.88 15.00 -3.18
C TRP A 258 2.50 14.47 -2.76
N LEU A 259 1.64 15.34 -2.24
CA LEU A 259 0.31 14.98 -1.78
C LEU A 259 -0.74 15.58 -2.69
N ILE A 260 -1.52 14.73 -3.35
CA ILE A 260 -2.70 15.16 -4.10
C ILE A 260 -3.90 14.93 -3.20
N ASP A 261 -4.59 15.99 -2.79
CA ASP A 261 -5.75 15.85 -1.94
C ASP A 261 -6.72 17.04 -2.13
N HIS A 262 -7.91 16.90 -1.56
CA HIS A 262 -8.89 17.96 -1.44
C HIS A 262 -8.93 18.59 -0.04
N SER A 263 -8.36 17.91 0.95
CA SER A 263 -8.27 18.33 2.35
C SER A 263 -7.12 19.31 2.57
N ASP A 264 -7.44 20.49 3.10
CA ASP A 264 -6.41 21.46 3.52
C ASP A 264 -5.54 20.90 4.65
N THR A 265 -6.10 20.07 5.55
CA THR A 265 -5.33 19.35 6.58
C THR A 265 -4.18 18.55 5.98
N VAL A 266 -4.37 17.94 4.80
CA VAL A 266 -3.33 17.17 4.12
C VAL A 266 -2.36 18.11 3.40
N LEU A 267 -2.89 19.04 2.61
CA LEU A 267 -2.08 19.93 1.77
C LEU A 267 -1.16 20.84 2.61
N ASP A 268 -1.61 21.26 3.78
CA ASP A 268 -0.85 22.13 4.70
C ASP A 268 0.31 21.40 5.42
N THR A 269 0.43 20.08 5.26
CA THR A 269 1.60 19.33 5.79
C THR A 269 2.86 19.44 4.93
N THR A 270 2.72 20.01 3.74
CA THR A 270 3.79 20.11 2.74
C THR A 270 4.50 21.46 2.81
N ASP A 271 5.70 21.56 2.23
CA ASP A 271 6.49 22.79 2.28
C ASP A 271 5.91 23.89 1.38
N GLU A 272 5.35 23.49 0.23
CA GLU A 272 4.76 24.40 -0.76
C GLU A 272 3.53 23.77 -1.43
N GLN A 273 2.62 24.61 -1.95
CA GLN A 273 1.48 24.14 -2.72
C GLN A 273 1.61 24.49 -4.20
N LEU A 274 1.25 23.54 -5.07
CA LEU A 274 1.15 23.71 -6.52
C LEU A 274 -0.32 23.67 -6.94
N PHE A 275 -0.77 24.73 -7.61
CA PHE A 275 -2.17 24.86 -8.01
C PHE A 275 -2.37 24.49 -9.48
N PHE A 276 -3.29 23.56 -9.76
CA PHE A 276 -3.70 23.16 -11.10
C PHE A 276 -5.07 23.75 -11.46
N GLY A 277 -5.13 24.45 -12.59
CA GLY A 277 -6.32 25.12 -13.10
C GLY A 277 -6.11 25.76 -14.48
N PRO A 278 -6.70 26.93 -14.76
CA PRO A 278 -7.66 27.67 -13.91
C PRO A 278 -9.04 26.99 -13.81
N GLY A 279 -9.40 26.14 -14.77
CA GLY A 279 -10.63 25.35 -14.76
C GLY A 279 -10.37 23.85 -14.71
N SER A 280 -11.35 23.07 -15.19
CA SER A 280 -11.30 21.61 -15.32
C SER A 280 -11.46 21.17 -16.77
N GLY A 281 -11.10 19.91 -17.06
CA GLY A 281 -11.16 19.34 -18.40
C GLY A 281 -10.34 20.16 -19.39
N LYS A 282 -10.96 20.58 -20.50
CA LYS A 282 -10.31 21.40 -21.54
C LYS A 282 -9.82 22.77 -21.06
N TYR A 283 -10.28 23.23 -19.89
CA TYR A 283 -9.87 24.51 -19.29
C TYR A 283 -8.88 24.34 -18.12
N GLY A 284 -8.47 23.10 -17.82
CA GLY A 284 -7.45 22.78 -16.82
C GLY A 284 -6.07 22.56 -17.45
N GLY A 285 -5.24 21.78 -16.76
CA GLY A 285 -3.95 21.30 -17.25
C GLY A 285 -2.80 22.29 -17.12
N LYS A 286 -2.98 23.42 -16.42
CA LYS A 286 -1.93 24.41 -16.20
C LYS A 286 -1.64 24.58 -14.72
N ILE A 287 -0.37 24.75 -14.39
CA ILE A 287 0.05 25.24 -13.08
C ILE A 287 -0.21 26.75 -13.05
N VAL A 288 -0.99 27.19 -12.07
CA VAL A 288 -1.41 28.59 -11.87
C VAL A 288 -0.84 29.12 -10.56
N LYS A 289 -0.68 30.45 -10.47
CA LYS A 289 -0.12 31.09 -9.26
C LYS A 289 -1.11 31.12 -8.10
N GLU A 290 -2.39 31.27 -8.40
CA GLU A 290 -3.45 31.38 -7.41
C GLU A 290 -4.28 30.10 -7.37
N SER A 291 -4.68 29.69 -6.17
CA SER A 291 -5.54 28.52 -6.00
C SER A 291 -6.88 28.74 -6.69
N PRO A 292 -7.30 27.85 -7.61
CA PRO A 292 -8.64 27.89 -8.19
C PRO A 292 -9.71 27.29 -7.25
N ARG A 293 -9.31 26.77 -6.08
CA ARG A 293 -10.25 26.25 -5.09
C ARG A 293 -10.92 27.40 -4.34
N PRO A 294 -12.20 27.26 -3.94
CA PRO A 294 -12.81 28.16 -2.96
C PRO A 294 -11.95 28.24 -1.69
N LYS A 295 -11.92 29.41 -1.04
CA LYS A 295 -11.24 29.55 0.26
C LYS A 295 -11.90 28.64 1.29
N SER A 296 -11.08 28.01 2.12
CA SER A 296 -11.54 27.17 3.23
C SER A 296 -12.44 27.96 4.18
N ILE A 297 -13.53 27.34 4.63
CA ILE A 297 -14.36 27.87 5.71
C ILE A 297 -13.90 27.21 7.00
N LEU A 298 -13.38 28.00 7.94
CA LEU A 298 -13.01 27.51 9.27
C LEU A 298 -14.24 27.56 10.17
N TRP A 299 -14.60 26.43 10.76
CA TRP A 299 -15.72 26.30 11.70
C TRP A 299 -15.31 25.42 12.88
N GLU A 300 -15.82 25.72 14.07
CA GLU A 300 -15.58 24.89 15.25
C GLU A 300 -16.36 23.58 15.12
N ARG A 301 -15.67 22.46 15.30
CA ARG A 301 -16.28 21.13 15.22
C ARG A 301 -17.26 20.97 16.38
N ASN A 302 -18.51 20.58 16.07
CA ASN A 302 -19.46 20.23 17.12
C ASN A 302 -18.94 19.02 17.90
N LYS A 303 -18.74 19.19 19.21
CA LYS A 303 -18.25 18.15 20.13
C LYS A 303 -19.38 17.38 20.80
N GLU A 304 -20.64 17.77 20.57
CA GLU A 304 -21.79 17.09 21.13
C GLU A 304 -21.97 15.70 20.53
N ILE A 305 -22.18 14.73 21.40
CA ILE A 305 -22.52 13.36 21.01
C ILE A 305 -24.05 13.33 20.83
N PRO A 306 -24.58 12.88 19.67
CA PRO A 306 -26.02 12.75 19.48
C PRO A 306 -26.61 11.83 20.55
N THR A 307 -27.54 12.34 21.37
CA THR A 307 -28.19 11.59 22.44
C THR A 307 -29.49 10.90 22.01
N GLU A 308 -30.00 11.25 20.83
CA GLU A 308 -31.23 10.72 20.26
C GLU A 308 -30.97 10.08 18.89
N TYR A 309 -31.78 9.09 18.52
CA TYR A 309 -31.73 8.48 17.21
C TYR A 309 -32.47 9.35 16.19
N TYR A 310 -31.90 9.49 14.99
CA TYR A 310 -32.60 10.11 13.87
C TYR A 310 -33.72 9.19 13.38
N THR A 311 -34.95 9.68 13.40
CA THR A 311 -36.09 9.02 12.77
C THR A 311 -36.29 9.62 11.38
N PHE A 312 -36.13 8.81 10.33
CA PHE A 312 -36.45 9.20 8.95
C PHE A 312 -37.85 8.66 8.62
N TYR A 313 -38.76 9.56 8.24
CA TYR A 313 -40.12 9.23 7.77
C TYR A 313 -40.14 9.00 6.26
#